data_AF-A0A972N7A8-F1
#
_entry.id   AF-A0A972N7A8-F1
#
_cell.length_a   1.000
_cell.length_b   1.000
_cell.length_c   1.000
_cell.angle_alpha   90.00
_cell.angle_beta   90.00
_cell.angle_gamma   90.00
#
_symmetry.space_group_name_H-M   'P 1'
#
loop_
_entity.id
_entity.type
_entity.pdbx_description
1 polymer ?
#
loop_
_entity_poly.entity_id
_entity_poly.type
_entity_poly.pdbx_seq_one_letter_code
_entity_poly.pdbx_strand_id
1 'polypeptide(L)' 'AGLVKAIVTLLRVRFGIDEAEAEAFRARLEEVEAVEDLEDLHIAALQADALEAFERILDERG' A
#
# COMPACT_ATOMS: atom_id res chain seq x y z
N ALA A 1 10.81 5.96 -5.51
CA ALA A 1 10.63 5.41 -4.16
C ALA A 1 10.76 3.88 -4.19
N GLY A 2 11.54 3.28 -3.28
CA GLY A 2 11.70 1.81 -3.19
C GLY A 2 10.55 1.12 -2.46
N LEU A 3 10.09 1.71 -1.35
CA LEU A 3 9.02 1.17 -0.50
C LEU A 3 7.66 1.16 -1.19
N VAL A 4 7.26 2.25 -1.84
CA VAL A 4 6.01 2.33 -2.62
C VAL A 4 5.89 1.17 -3.61
N LYS A 5 6.95 0.93 -4.40
CA LYS A 5 6.98 -0.19 -5.35
C LYS A 5 6.83 -1.54 -4.64
N ALA A 6 7.49 -1.72 -3.49
CA ALA A 6 7.41 -2.96 -2.72
C ALA A 6 5.99 -3.21 -2.18
N ILE A 7 5.34 -2.17 -1.64
CA ILE A 7 3.95 -2.23 -1.15
C ILE A 7 3.01 -2.59 -2.31
N VAL A 8 3.03 -1.86 -3.42
CA VAL A 8 2.17 -2.15 -4.58
C VAL A 8 2.38 -3.56 -5.12
N THR A 9 3.64 -4.03 -5.18
CA THR A 9 3.96 -5.40 -5.59
C THR A 9 3.35 -6.42 -4.63
N LEU A 10 3.43 -6.19 -3.32
CA LEU A 10 2.81 -7.05 -2.31
C LEU A 10 1.28 -7.10 -2.46
N LEU A 11 0.62 -5.96 -2.66
CA LEU A 11 -0.83 -5.90 -2.85
C LEU A 11 -1.27 -6.69 -4.08
N ARG A 12 -0.55 -6.55 -5.20
CA ARG A 12 -0.79 -7.34 -6.43
C ARG A 12 -0.66 -8.83 -6.19
N VAL A 13 0.40 -9.26 -5.51
CA VAL A 13 0.67 -10.69 -5.27
C VAL A 13 -0.33 -11.29 -4.30
N ARG A 14 -0.69 -10.58 -3.23
CA ARG A 14 -1.57 -11.11 -2.17
C ARG A 14 -3.04 -11.05 -2.52
N PHE A 15 -3.49 -9.95 -3.11
CA PHE A 15 -4.90 -9.65 -3.30
C PHE A 15 -5.32 -9.73 -4.77
N GLY A 16 -4.37 -9.94 -5.69
CA GLY A 16 -4.68 -10.12 -7.12
C GLY A 16 -5.18 -8.86 -7.81
N ILE A 17 -4.89 -7.68 -7.26
CA ILE A 17 -5.33 -6.40 -7.84
C ILE A 17 -4.74 -6.19 -9.24
N ASP A 18 -5.53 -5.55 -10.10
CA ASP A 18 -5.14 -5.28 -11.47
C ASP A 18 -4.17 -4.09 -11.60
N GLU A 19 -3.78 -3.77 -12.83
CA GLU A 19 -2.83 -2.68 -13.08
C GLU A 19 -3.43 -1.29 -12.75
N ALA A 20 -4.73 -1.10 -12.95
CA ALA A 20 -5.39 0.18 -12.67
C ALA A 20 -5.50 0.40 -11.15
N GLU A 21 -5.86 -0.64 -10.40
CA GLU A 21 -5.86 -0.62 -8.94
C GLU A 21 -4.44 -0.41 -8.39
N ALA A 22 -3.45 -1.11 -8.92
CA ALA A 22 -2.05 -0.95 -8.53
C ALA A 22 -1.54 0.48 -8.75
N GLU A 23 -1.93 1.12 -9.85
CA GLU A 23 -1.61 2.52 -10.14
C GLU A 23 -2.31 3.49 -9.17
N ALA A 24 -3.58 3.23 -8.83
CA ALA A 24 -4.32 4.03 -7.84
C ALA A 24 -3.67 3.95 -6.45
N PHE A 25 -3.23 2.75 -6.02
CA PHE A 25 -2.47 2.60 -4.78
C PHE A 25 -1.12 3.29 -4.85
N ARG A 26 -0.42 3.22 -6.00
CA ARG A 26 0.87 3.89 -6.16
C ARG A 26 0.72 5.40 -5.95
N ALA A 27 -0.27 6.02 -6.59
CA ALA A 27 -0.50 7.46 -6.46
C ALA A 27 -0.76 7.87 -5.01
N ARG A 28 -1.65 7.15 -4.30
CA ARG A 28 -1.96 7.41 -2.87
C ARG A 28 -0.73 7.22 -1.97
N LEU A 29 0.07 6.18 -2.21
CA LEU A 29 1.29 5.92 -1.45
C LEU A 29 2.40 6.96 -1.72
N GLU A 30 2.40 7.60 -2.88
CA GLU A 30 3.34 8.68 -3.21
C GLU A 30 3.00 9.99 -2.49
N GLU A 31 1.76 10.15 -2.00
CA GLU A 31 1.33 11.29 -1.19
C GLU A 31 1.80 11.18 0.28
N VAL A 32 2.22 9.98 0.73
CA VAL A 32 2.74 9.76 2.08
C VAL A 32 4.18 10.30 2.18
N GLU A 33 4.33 11.46 2.84
CA GLU A 33 5.61 12.17 2.92
C GLU A 33 6.60 11.52 3.92
N ALA A 34 6.09 10.96 5.01
CA ALA A 34 6.93 10.37 6.06
C ALA A 34 7.36 8.95 5.70
N VAL A 35 8.68 8.71 5.70
CA VAL A 35 9.25 7.39 5.40
C VAL A 35 8.80 6.35 6.44
N GLU A 36 8.68 6.74 7.72
CA GLU A 36 8.21 5.86 8.80
C GLU A 36 6.79 5.35 8.53
N ASP A 37 5.90 6.20 8.01
CA ASP A 37 4.54 5.79 7.64
C ASP A 37 4.54 4.81 6.45
N LEU A 38 5.47 4.96 5.50
CA LEU A 38 5.64 3.99 4.41
C LEU A 38 6.17 2.64 4.90
N GLU A 39 7.04 2.63 5.91
CA GLU A 39 7.52 1.39 6.54
C GLU A 39 6.38 0.67 7.28
N ASP A 40 5.56 1.42 8.01
CA ASP A 40 4.34 0.94 8.66
C ASP A 40 3.35 0.35 7.65
N LEU A 41 3.12 1.05 6.53
CA LEU A 41 2.26 0.58 5.45
C LEU A 41 2.80 -0.69 4.79
N HIS A 42 4.12 -0.82 4.69
CA HIS A 42 4.75 -2.07 4.22
C HIS A 42 4.45 -3.24 5.15
N ILE A 43 4.56 -3.04 6.46
CA ILE A 43 4.21 -4.05 7.47
C ILE A 43 2.70 -4.35 7.41
N ALA A 44 1.85 -3.33 7.29
CA ALA A 44 0.41 -3.50 7.17
C ALA A 44 0.01 -4.30 5.93
N ALA A 45 0.64 -4.05 4.77
CA ALA A 45 0.40 -4.83 3.55
C ALA A 45 0.76 -6.32 3.72
N LEU A 46 1.74 -6.63 4.57
CA LEU A 46 2.10 -8.01 4.92
C LEU A 46 1.14 -8.67 5.93
N GLN A 47 0.43 -7.89 6.73
CA GLN A 47 -0.39 -8.42 7.83
C GLN A 47 -1.88 -8.35 7.55
N ALA A 48 -2.34 -7.48 6.64
CA ALA A 48 -3.76 -7.30 6.35
C ALA A 48 -4.42 -8.62 5.87
N ASP A 49 -5.51 -8.98 6.52
CA ASP A 49 -6.34 -10.15 6.20
C ASP A 49 -7.12 -9.98 4.89
N ALA A 50 -7.38 -8.74 4.50
CA ALA A 50 -8.11 -8.36 3.29
C ALA A 50 -7.62 -7.01 2.76
N LEU A 51 -7.87 -6.73 1.48
CA LEU A 51 -7.45 -5.48 0.83
C LEU A 51 -8.10 -4.27 1.50
N GLU A 52 -9.37 -4.37 1.86
CA GLU A 52 -10.15 -3.33 2.52
C GLU A 52 -9.63 -3.02 3.95
N ALA A 53 -8.90 -3.95 4.57
CA ALA A 53 -8.22 -3.69 5.83
C ALA A 53 -6.97 -2.82 5.60
N PHE A 54 -6.22 -3.09 4.54
CA PHE A 54 -5.08 -2.24 4.15
C PHE A 54 -5.53 -0.83 3.72
N GLU A 55 -6.61 -0.72 2.93
CA GLU A 55 -7.13 0.58 2.48
C GLU A 55 -7.49 1.51 3.63
N ARG A 56 -8.16 0.99 4.67
CA ARG A 56 -8.48 1.78 5.87
C ARG A 56 -7.24 2.31 6.57
N ILE A 57 -6.20 1.48 6.67
CA ILE A 57 -4.91 1.83 7.28
C ILE A 57 -4.19 2.92 6.47
N LEU A 58 -4.31 2.88 5.14
CA LEU A 58 -3.77 3.90 4.23
C LEU A 58 -4.54 5.21 4.35
N ASP A 59 -5.87 5.18 4.42
CA ASP A 59 -6.73 6.37 4.60
C ASP A 59 -6.53 7.07 5.96
N GLU A 60 -6.01 6.37 6.96
CA GLU A 60 -5.66 6.95 8.26
C GLU A 60 -4.29 7.67 8.24
N ARG A 61 -3.46 7.43 7.22
CA ARG A 61 -2.06 7.91 7.12
C ARG A 61 -1.80 8.90 5.97
N GLY A 62 -2.64 8.92 4.94
CA GLY A 62 -2.60 9.87 3.82
C GLY A 62 -3.73 10.89 3.89
#